data_AF-A0A9W7YY53-F1
#
_entry.id   AF-A0A9W7YY53-F1
#
_cell.length_a   1.000
_cell.length_b   1.000
_cell.length_c   1.000
_cell.angle_alpha   90.00
_cell.angle_beta   90.00
_cell.angle_gamma   90.00
#
_symmetry.space_group_name_H-M   'P 1'
#
loop_
_entity.id
_entity.type
_entity.pdbx_description
1 polymer ?
#
loop_
_entity_poly.entity_id
_entity_poly.type
_entity_poly.pdbx_seq_one_letter_code
_entity_poly.pdbx_strand_id
1 'polypeptide(L)' 'MAQLSQPTNVPTGTASPVLSWSNLNYDVKTKNGTRRILHDISGSIYPGELVAIMGS' A
#
# COMPACT_ATOMS: atom_id res chain seq x y z
N MET A 1 -36.91 -33.13 7.52
CA MET A 1 -37.18 -31.76 7.04
C MET A 1 -35.88 -31.00 7.18
N ALA A 2 -35.16 -30.84 6.07
CA ALA A 2 -33.76 -30.43 6.04
C ALA A 2 -33.62 -28.94 6.41
N GLN A 3 -32.80 -28.63 7.41
CA GLN A 3 -32.32 -27.26 7.59
C GLN A 3 -31.34 -26.96 6.45
N LEU A 4 -31.63 -25.90 5.71
CA LEU A 4 -30.77 -25.36 4.66
C LEU A 4 -29.50 -24.83 5.34
N SER A 5 -28.37 -25.52 5.20
CA SER A 5 -27.06 -25.02 5.62
C SER A 5 -26.77 -23.73 4.85
N GLN A 6 -26.88 -22.58 5.53
CA GLN A 6 -26.50 -21.31 4.93
C GLN A 6 -25.00 -21.35 4.60
N PRO A 7 -24.55 -20.85 3.43
CA PRO A 7 -23.14 -20.68 3.18
C PRO A 7 -22.59 -19.72 4.24
N THR A 8 -21.59 -20.16 4.99
CA THR A 8 -20.80 -19.26 5.84
C THR A 8 -20.19 -18.22 4.91
N ASN A 9 -20.80 -17.04 4.86
CA ASN A 9 -20.17 -15.85 4.31
C ASN A 9 -18.94 -15.56 5.18
N VAL A 10 -17.82 -16.18 4.83
CA VAL A 10 -16.51 -15.64 5.17
C VAL A 10 -16.56 -14.19 4.68
N PRO A 11 -16.28 -13.18 5.51
CA PRO A 11 -16.13 -11.84 4.99
C PRO A 11 -14.94 -11.86 4.04
N THR A 12 -15.19 -11.99 2.74
CA THR A 12 -14.20 -11.86 1.65
C THR A 12 -13.80 -10.38 1.48
N GLY A 13 -13.62 -9.67 2.60
CA GLY A 13 -13.80 -8.22 2.69
C GLY A 13 -12.72 -7.48 3.46
N THR A 14 -11.55 -8.08 3.69
CA THR A 14 -10.35 -7.30 4.00
C THR A 14 -9.49 -7.29 2.76
N ALA A 15 -9.78 -6.37 1.83
CA ALA A 15 -8.90 -6.15 0.68
C ALA A 15 -7.51 -5.78 1.23
N SER A 16 -6.56 -6.72 1.17
CA SER A 16 -5.18 -6.41 1.51
C SER A 16 -4.63 -5.43 0.49
N PRO A 17 -3.85 -4.42 0.92
CA PRO A 17 -3.23 -3.51 -0.03
C PRO A 17 -2.31 -4.31 -0.95
N VAL A 18 -2.42 -4.06 -2.26
CA VAL A 18 -1.56 -4.66 -3.29
C VAL A 18 -0.14 -4.15 -3.13
N LEU A 19 0.00 -2.87 -2.76
CA LEU A 19 1.27 -2.26 -2.42
C LEU A 19 1.07 -1.44 -1.15
N SER A 20 1.93 -1.62 -0.15
CA SER A 20 1.96 -0.75 1.03
C SER A 20 3.40 -0.45 1.40
N TRP A 21 3.64 0.78 1.85
CA TRP A 21 4.94 1.26 2.28
C TRP A 21 4.76 2.12 3.53
N SER A 22 5.76 2.11 4.41
CA SER A 22 5.77 2.90 5.64
C SER A 22 7.16 3.45 5.87
N ASN A 23 7.24 4.72 6.26
CA ASN A 23 8.48 5.40 6.66
C ASN A 23 9.61 5.26 5.62
N LEU A 24 9.24 5.29 4.34
CA LEU A 24 10.18 5.12 3.25
C LEU A 24 11.05 6.36 3.12
N ASN A 25 12.34 6.18 3.40
CA ASN A 25 13.37 7.18 3.25
C ASN A 25 14.35 6.72 2.17
N TYR A 26 14.66 7.58 1.21
CA TYR A 26 15.61 7.24 0.14
C TYR A 26 16.66 8.32 -0.02
N ASP A 27 17.91 7.90 0.16
CA ASP A 27 19.10 8.73 0.15
C ASP A 27 19.94 8.42 -1.10
N VAL A 28 20.20 9.45 -1.91
CA VAL A 28 21.01 9.34 -3.12
C VAL A 28 22.39 9.92 -2.86
N LYS A 29 23.43 9.14 -3.16
CA LYS A 29 24.83 9.62 -3.14
C LYS A 29 25.12 10.43 -4.39
N THR A 30 25.54 11.68 -4.21
CA THR A 30 25.97 12.57 -5.29
C THR A 30 27.42 12.99 -5.08
N LYS A 31 28.02 13.62 -6.10
CA LYS A 31 29.39 14.15 -6.00
C LYS A 31 29.54 15.19 -4.87
N ASN A 32 28.46 15.87 -4.50
CA ASN A 32 28.45 16.91 -3.46
C ASN A 32 27.97 16.40 -2.09
N GLY A 33 27.79 15.09 -1.93
CA GLY A 33 27.33 14.48 -0.69
C GLY A 33 26.07 13.64 -0.85
N THR A 34 25.52 13.18 0.28
CA THR A 34 24.30 12.37 0.30
C THR A 34 23.09 13.28 0.45
N ARG A 35 22.11 13.16 -0.45
CA ARG A 35 20.85 13.91 -0.39
C ARG A 35 19.69 12.93 -0.22
N ARG A 36 18.86 13.17 0.78
CA ARG A 36 17.55 12.52 0.91
C ARG A 36 16.60 13.09 -0.14
N ILE A 37 15.95 12.21 -0.90
CA ILE A 37 14.95 12.59 -1.91
C ILE A 37 13.54 12.12 -1.57
N LEU A 38 13.42 11.05 -0.78
CA LEU A 38 12.14 10.62 -0.20
C LEU A 38 12.26 10.70 1.32
N HIS A 39 11.32 11.40 1.94
CA HIS A 39 11.31 11.68 3.38
C HIS A 39 10.06 11.07 4.00
N ASP A 40 10.24 10.01 4.79
CA ASP A 40 9.20 9.40 5.62
C ASP A 40 7.86 9.15 4.89
N ILE A 41 7.92 8.69 3.64
CA ILE A 41 6.71 8.45 2.84
C ILE A 41 6.03 7.18 3.35
N SER A 42 4.73 7.27 3.61
CA SER A 42 3.87 6.12 3.96
C SER A 42 2.61 6.14 3.10
N GLY A 43 2.12 4.97 2.72
CA GLY A 43 0.94 4.84 1.87
C GLY A 43 0.60 3.40 1.51
N SER A 44 -0.57 3.22 0.92
CA SER A 44 -1.09 1.92 0.51
C SER A 44 -1.97 2.07 -0.72
N ILE A 45 -1.91 1.10 -1.63
CA ILE A 45 -2.71 1.01 -2.84
C ILE A 45 -3.55 -0.25 -2.74
N TYR A 46 -4.87 -0.09 -2.85
CA TYR A 46 -5.82 -1.20 -2.84
C TYR A 46 -6.18 -1.64 -4.27
N PRO A 47 -6.69 -2.88 -4.45
CA PRO A 47 -7.12 -3.35 -5.76
C PRO A 47 -8.16 -2.40 -6.38
N GLY A 48 -7.91 -1.95 -7.62
CA GLY A 48 -8.81 -1.03 -8.35
C GLY A 48 -8.48 0.46 -8.17
N GLU A 49 -7.48 0.81 -7.35
CA GLU A 49 -7.01 2.19 -7.21
C GLU A 49 -5.88 2.50 -8.20
N LEU A 50 -5.93 3.71 -8.79
CA LEU A 50 -4.84 4.29 -9.57
C LEU A 50 -4.29 5.48 -8.82
N VAL A 51 -3.06 5.34 -8.33
CA VAL A 51 -2.37 6.37 -7.53
C VAL A 51 -1.19 6.91 -8.34
N ALA A 52 -1.15 8.24 -8.49
CA ALA A 52 -0.01 8.94 -9.08
C ALA A 52 0.79 9.64 -7.98
N ILE A 53 2.11 9.41 -7.97
CA ILE A 53 3.02 10.13 -7.08
C ILE A 53 3.60 11.30 -7.86
N MET A 54 3.32 12.51 -7.38
CA MET A 54 3.79 13.76 -7.97
C MET A 54 4.73 14.46 -6.99
N GLY A 55 5.80 15.05 -7.48
CA GLY A 55 6.79 15.77 -6.69
C GLY A 55 7.12 17.14 -7.28
N SER A 56 7.72 18.01 -6.47
CA SER A 56 8.24 19.34 -6.85
C SER A 56 9.73 19.31 -7.14
#